data_AF-A0A2W5V751-F1
#
_entry.id   AF-A0A2W5V751-F1
#
_cell.length_a   1.000
_cell.length_b   1.000
_cell.length_c   1.000
_cell.angle_alpha   90.00
_cell.angle_beta   90.00
_cell.angle_gamma   90.00
#
_symmetry.space_group_name_H-M   'P 1'
#
loop_
_entity.id
_entity.type
_entity.pdbx_description
1 polymer ?
#
loop_
_entity_poly.entity_id
_entity_poly.type
_entity_poly.pdbx_seq_one_letter_code
_entity_poly.pdbx_strand_id
1 'polypeptide(L)' 'MDTSLSAQLEAALREIAGDGASLTSLTIDFASTPGEGALERKAWVERATRSLVFAQGELRRPNGSLAASASAVFRRAGD' A
#
# COMPACT_ATOMS: atom_id res chain seq x y z
N MET A 1 -3.36 16.89 10.24
CA MET A 1 -3.87 16.78 8.86
C MET A 1 -4.33 15.36 8.67
N ASP A 2 -5.52 15.15 8.13
CA ASP A 2 -5.92 13.82 7.69
C ASP A 2 -5.03 13.43 6.51
N THR A 3 -4.29 12.33 6.64
CA THR A 3 -3.42 11.83 5.57
C THR A 3 -4.31 11.17 4.51
N SER A 4 -4.12 11.54 3.23
CA SER A 4 -4.92 10.96 2.14
C SER A 4 -4.81 9.43 2.10
N LEU A 5 -5.85 8.75 1.61
CA LEU A 5 -5.85 7.28 1.44
C LEU A 5 -4.61 6.82 0.65
N SER A 6 -4.24 7.57 -0.39
CA SER A 6 -3.05 7.30 -1.21
C SER A 6 -1.76 7.35 -0.38
N ALA A 7 -1.59 8.38 0.45
CA ALA A 7 -0.40 8.53 1.26
C ALA A 7 -0.33 7.47 2.38
N GLN A 8 -1.47 7.06 2.95
CA GLN A 8 -1.52 5.96 3.93
C GLN A 8 -1.12 4.61 3.30
N LEU A 9 -1.60 4.32 2.09
CA LEU A 9 -1.25 3.11 1.35
C LEU A 9 0.22 3.10 0.94
N GLU A 10 0.71 4.20 0.35
CA GLU A 10 2.10 4.30 -0.04
C GLU A 10 3.04 4.12 1.16
N ALA A 11 2.72 4.72 2.31
CA ALA A 11 3.49 4.55 3.54
C ALA A 11 3.50 3.08 4.01
N ALA A 12 2.35 2.39 4.01
CA ALA A 12 2.26 0.98 4.39
C ALA A 12 3.08 0.06 3.47
N LEU A 13 3.02 0.34 2.16
CA LEU A 13 3.72 -0.42 1.13
C LEU A 13 5.23 -0.20 1.20
N ARG A 14 5.68 1.03 1.45
CA ARG A 14 7.10 1.35 1.67
C ARG A 14 7.67 0.65 2.90
N GLU A 15 6.91 0.62 3.99
CA GLU A 15 7.28 -0.04 5.25
C GLU A 15 7.61 -1.53 5.01
N ILE A 16 6.78 -2.23 4.23
CA ILE A 16 6.98 -3.67 3.96
C ILE A 16 7.88 -3.98 2.76
N ALA A 17 8.17 -3.01 1.90
CA ALA A 17 9.12 -3.16 0.80
C ALA A 17 10.58 -3.25 1.29
N GLY A 18 10.87 -2.63 2.43
CA GLY A 18 12.18 -2.57 3.07
C GLY A 18 13.02 -1.36 2.65
N ASP A 19 14.00 -1.04 3.49
CA ASP A 19 14.88 0.12 3.31
C ASP A 19 15.63 0.06 1.97
N GLY A 20 15.78 1.23 1.33
CA GLY A 20 16.46 1.36 0.04
C GLY A 20 15.66 0.87 -1.17
N ALA A 21 14.47 0.29 -0.98
CA ALA A 21 13.58 -0.06 -2.09
C ALA A 21 12.96 1.20 -2.72
N SER A 22 13.16 1.37 -4.03
CA SER A 22 12.63 2.50 -4.79
C SER A 22 11.29 2.14 -5.44
N LEU A 23 10.24 2.93 -5.19
CA LEU A 23 8.93 2.74 -5.80
C LEU A 23 9.02 2.88 -7.33
N THR A 24 8.60 1.84 -8.06
CA THR A 24 8.61 1.80 -9.53
C THR A 24 7.22 2.08 -10.09
N SER A 25 6.19 1.48 -9.49
CA SER A 25 4.80 1.74 -9.85
C SER A 25 3.89 1.57 -8.64
N LEU A 26 2.80 2.32 -8.62
CA LEU A 26 1.74 2.25 -7.62
C LEU A 26 0.40 2.45 -8.34
N THR A 27 -0.48 1.46 -8.23
CA THR A 27 -1.88 1.54 -8.65
C THR A 27 -2.74 1.54 -7.41
N ILE A 28 -3.73 2.43 -7.35
CA ILE A 28 -4.66 2.54 -6.23
C ILE A 28 -6.08 2.54 -6.76
N ASP A 29 -6.90 1.64 -6.22
CA ASP A 29 -8.32 1.56 -6.49
C ASP A 29 -9.08 2.10 -5.28
N PHE A 30 -9.89 3.14 -5.49
CA PHE A 30 -10.71 3.75 -4.46
C PHE A 30 -12.13 3.18 -4.48
N ALA A 31 -12.65 2.82 -3.31
CA ALA A 31 -14.05 2.45 -3.20
C ALA A 31 -14.96 3.67 -3.39
N SER A 32 -16.10 3.48 -4.05
CA SER A 32 -17.05 4.55 -4.38
C SER A 32 -17.78 5.14 -3.17
N THR A 33 -17.89 4.38 -2.07
CA THR A 33 -18.67 4.80 -0.90
C THR A 33 -17.82 5.64 0.05
N PRO A 34 -18.19 6.89 0.37
CA PRO A 34 -17.54 7.61 1.45
C PRO A 34 -17.81 6.93 2.79
N GLY A 35 -16.90 7.05 3.76
CA GLY A 35 -17.13 6.53 5.10
C GLY A 35 -16.22 7.19 6.10
N GLU A 36 -16.69 7.24 7.34
CA GLU A 36 -16.01 7.89 8.47
C GLU A 36 -15.39 6.86 9.41
N GLY A 37 -14.47 7.33 10.25
CA GLY A 37 -13.81 6.53 11.27
C GLY A 37 -12.38 6.13 10.92
N ALA A 38 -11.66 5.61 11.91
CA ALA A 38 -10.28 5.20 11.76
C ALA A 38 -10.17 3.99 10.83
N LEU A 39 -9.28 4.08 9.84
CA LEU A 39 -9.04 3.00 8.88
C LEU A 39 -8.10 1.95 9.48
N GLU A 40 -8.42 0.68 9.27
CA GLU A 40 -7.50 -0.42 9.47
C GLU A 40 -6.58 -0.53 8.25
N ARG A 41 -5.26 -0.55 8.49
CA ARG A 41 -4.23 -0.58 7.45
C ARG A 41 -3.57 -1.94 7.41
N LYS A 42 -3.53 -2.57 6.22
CA LYS A 42 -2.83 -3.85 5.97
C LYS A 42 -1.95 -3.72 4.75
N ALA A 43 -0.77 -4.32 4.79
CA ALA A 43 0.10 -4.46 3.64
C ALA A 43 0.92 -5.74 3.75
N TRP A 44 1.23 -6.36 2.62
CA TRP A 44 2.01 -7.59 2.56
C TRP A 44 2.80 -7.68 1.25
N VAL A 45 3.89 -8.44 1.28
CA VAL A 45 4.62 -8.82 0.08
C VAL A 45 3.93 -10.03 -0.54
N GLU A 46 3.42 -9.87 -1.75
CA GLU A 46 2.83 -10.96 -2.53
C GLU A 46 3.94 -11.85 -3.12
N ARG A 47 5.01 -11.21 -3.62
CA ARG A 47 6.17 -11.88 -4.22
C ARG A 47 7.41 -11.00 -4.13
N ALA A 48 8.58 -11.61 -3.94
CA ALA A 48 9.86 -10.93 -4.07
C ALA A 48 10.81 -11.70 -5.00
N THR A 49 11.69 -10.97 -5.68
CA THR A 49 12.83 -11.49 -6.44
C THR A 49 14.13 -10.85 -5.93
N ARG A 50 15.26 -11.10 -6.59
CA ARG A 50 16.52 -10.42 -6.28
C ARG A 50 16.39 -8.89 -6.40
N SER A 51 15.72 -8.39 -7.43
CA SER A 51 15.69 -6.97 -7.76
C SER A 51 14.33 -6.30 -7.59
N LEU A 52 13.24 -7.06 -7.41
CA LEU A 52 11.88 -6.51 -7.33
C LEU A 52 11.12 -7.02 -6.11
N VAL A 53 10.25 -6.18 -5.55
CA VAL A 53 9.24 -6.52 -4.55
C VAL A 53 7.87 -6.15 -5.07
N PHE A 54 6.95 -7.12 -5.10
CA PHE A 54 5.56 -6.95 -5.45
C PHE A 54 4.75 -6.94 -4.14
N ALA A 55 4.10 -5.83 -3.86
CA ALA A 55 3.44 -5.55 -2.61
C ALA A 55 1.97 -5.21 -2.84
N GLN A 56 1.13 -5.64 -1.91
CA GLN A 56 -0.30 -5.34 -1.87
C GLN A 56 -0.63 -4.61 -0.57
N GLY A 57 -1.64 -3.75 -0.62
CA GLY A 57 -2.10 -2.99 0.53
C GLY A 57 -3.59 -2.74 0.50
N GLU A 58 -4.20 -2.68 1.67
CA GLU A 58 -5.61 -2.37 1.86
C GLU A 58 -5.79 -1.38 3.00
N LEU A 59 -6.74 -0.46 2.82
CA LEU A 59 -7.35 0.32 3.88
C LEU A 59 -8.79 -0.14 4.03
N ARG A 60 -9.18 -0.57 5.23
CA ARG A 60 -10.53 -1.01 5.55
C ARG A 60 -11.19 -0.08 6.56
N ARG A 61 -12.48 0.16 6.39
CA ARG A 61 -13.31 0.92 7.35
C ARG A 61 -13.62 0.06 8.58
N PRO A 62 -14.10 0.66 9.69
CA PRO A 62 -14.50 -0.09 10.88
C PRO A 62 -15.55 -1.18 10.63
N ASN A 63 -16.39 -1.00 9.61
CA ASN A 63 -17.38 -2.02 9.19
C ASN A 63 -16.80 -3.13 8.30
N GLY A 64 -15.47 -3.19 8.13
CA GLY A 64 -14.77 -4.17 7.30
C GLY A 64 -14.76 -3.90 5.79
N SER A 65 -15.54 -2.91 5.31
CA SER A 65 -15.59 -2.54 3.89
C SER A 65 -14.28 -1.90 3.44
N LEU A 66 -13.91 -2.11 2.18
CA LEU A 66 -12.69 -1.55 1.60
C LEU A 66 -12.85 -0.05 1.35
N ALA A 67 -11.90 0.76 1.82
CA ALA A 67 -11.79 2.17 1.49
C ALA A 67 -10.93 2.39 0.24
N ALA A 68 -9.79 1.70 0.18
CA ALA A 68 -8.95 1.62 -1.00
C ALA A 68 -8.06 0.36 -0.94
N SER A 69 -7.66 -0.13 -2.10
CA SER A 69 -6.61 -1.14 -2.25
C SER A 69 -5.50 -0.61 -3.15
N ALA A 70 -4.29 -1.13 -2.98
CA ALA A 70 -3.17 -0.76 -3.81
C ALA A 70 -2.29 -1.97 -4.15
N SER A 71 -1.74 -1.91 -5.37
CA SER A 71 -0.67 -2.77 -5.86
C SER A 71 0.56 -1.91 -6.11
N ALA A 72 1.71 -2.31 -5.58
CA ALA A 72 2.97 -1.61 -5.82
C ALA A 72 4.08 -2.57 -6.27
N VAL A 73 4.96 -2.03 -7.11
CA VAL A 73 6.23 -2.66 -7.47
C VAL A 73 7.35 -1.76 -6.99
N PHE A 74 8.26 -2.32 -6.22
CA PHE A 74 9.49 -1.67 -5.79
C PHE A 74 10.69 -2.33 -6.44
N ARG A 75 11.73 -1.55 -6.70
CA ARG A 75 13.05 -2.03 -7.13
C ARG A 75 14.02 -1.94 -5.95
N ARG A 76 14.69 -3.03 -5.62
CA ARG A 76 15.84 -3.02 -4.70
C ARG A 76 17.06 -2.50 -5.42
N ALA A 77 17.90 -1.71 -4.74
CA ALA A 77 19.25 -1.46 -5.26
C ALA A 77 19.91 -2.82 -5.49
N GLY A 78 20.50 -3.01 -6.68
CA GLY A 78 21.37 -4.16 -6.88
C GLY A 78 22.61 -3.95 -6.01
N ASP A 79 23.04 -4.99 -5.31
CA ASP A 79 24.39 -5.03 -4.74
C ASP A 79 25.45 -4.71 -5.81
#